data_AF-A0AAP7M7J0-F1
#
_entry.id   AF-A0AAP7M7J0-F1
#
_cell.length_a   1.000
_cell.length_b   1.000
_cell.length_c   1.000
_cell.angle_alpha   90.00
_cell.angle_beta   90.00
_cell.angle_gamma   90.00
#
_symmetry.space_group_name_H-M   'P 1'
#
loop_
_entity.id
_entity.type
_entity.pdbx_description
1 polymer ?
#
loop_
_entity_poly.entity_id
_entity_poly.type
_entity_poly.pdbx_seq_one_letter_code
_entity_poly.pdbx_strand_id
1 'polypeptide(L)'
;MLQGEAAILGACAALWGVNQWRKELRYKRNSDLAVKALTAAIGLEQSLKIARRPTMEWEIDRAFERGRVLKLFSYESRLKALKDPDHSSELGALLNQVAAIFGPSHRDAINALLMTHTLVISALEQSIVLRRSIDTPNPMGNASEAIEALSFSLFPKDNGEDGLGEGIEVAAERIRELFQKSM
;
A
#
# COMPACT_ATOMS: atom_id res chain seq x y z
N MET A 1 8.89 -13.93 -63.36
CA MET A 1 7.73 -13.46 -62.56
C MET A 1 7.68 -14.14 -61.18
N LEU A 2 7.82 -15.46 -61.08
CA LEU A 2 7.81 -16.24 -59.81
C LEU A 2 8.78 -15.78 -58.70
N GLN A 3 9.97 -15.27 -59.03
CA GLN A 3 10.93 -14.80 -58.00
C GLN A 3 10.49 -13.49 -57.30
N GLY A 4 9.72 -12.63 -57.98
CA GLY A 4 9.19 -11.40 -57.38
C GLY A 4 8.06 -11.68 -56.38
N GLU A 5 7.22 -12.67 -56.68
CA GLU A 5 6.12 -13.10 -55.80
C GLU A 5 6.64 -13.81 -54.53
N ALA A 6 7.68 -14.64 -54.67
CA ALA A 6 8.35 -15.27 -53.53
C ALA A 6 9.02 -14.24 -52.59
N ALA A 7 9.61 -13.18 -53.14
CA ALA A 7 10.19 -12.09 -52.35
C ALA A 7 9.12 -11.29 -51.58
N ILE A 8 7.97 -11.04 -52.20
CA ILE A 8 6.83 -10.37 -51.55
C ILE A 8 6.24 -11.23 -50.43
N LEU A 9 6.08 -12.54 -50.66
CA LEU A 9 5.62 -13.48 -49.62
C LEU A 9 6.60 -13.58 -48.45
N GLY A 10 7.91 -13.61 -48.72
CA GLY A 10 8.95 -13.57 -47.70
C GLY A 10 8.93 -12.27 -46.88
N ALA A 11 8.74 -11.12 -47.53
CA ALA A 11 8.60 -9.84 -46.86
C ALA A 11 7.35 -9.78 -45.96
N CYS A 12 6.21 -10.31 -46.42
CA CYS A 12 4.98 -10.40 -45.62
C CYS A 12 5.15 -11.31 -44.39
N ALA A 13 5.82 -12.46 -44.53
CA ALA A 13 6.11 -13.36 -43.42
C ALA A 13 7.04 -12.71 -42.38
N ALA A 14 8.07 -11.98 -42.83
CA ALA A 14 8.97 -11.23 -41.95
C ALA A 14 8.24 -10.09 -41.22
N LEU A 15 7.40 -9.31 -41.92
CA LEU A 15 6.55 -8.27 -41.32
C LEU A 15 5.59 -8.85 -40.28
N TRP A 16 4.99 -10.00 -40.56
CA TRP A 16 4.13 -10.70 -39.62
C TRP A 16 4.90 -11.16 -38.38
N GLY A 17 6.08 -11.76 -38.56
CA GLY A 17 6.97 -12.17 -37.46
C GLY A 17 7.39 -11.00 -36.57
N VAL A 18 7.78 -9.86 -37.16
CA VAL A 18 8.13 -8.64 -36.42
C VAL A 18 6.93 -8.10 -35.63
N ASN A 19 5.73 -8.13 -36.21
CA ASN A 19 4.51 -7.70 -35.52
C ASN A 19 4.14 -8.63 -34.36
N GLN A 20 4.27 -9.94 -34.52
CA GLN A 20 4.04 -10.90 -33.44
C GLN A 20 5.06 -10.73 -32.31
N TRP A 21 6.34 -10.61 -32.64
CA TRP A 21 7.40 -10.34 -31.66
C TRP A 21 7.16 -9.05 -30.88
N ARG A 22 6.71 -7.97 -31.55
CA ARG A 22 6.33 -6.72 -30.89
C ARG A 22 5.14 -6.89 -29.94
N LYS A 23 4.14 -7.71 -30.30
CA LYS A 23 3.00 -8.02 -29.43
C LYS A 23 3.45 -8.81 -28.19
N GLU A 24 4.27 -9.83 -28.38
CA GLU A 24 4.83 -10.64 -27.28
C GLU A 24 5.68 -9.80 -26.31
N LEU A 25 6.53 -8.92 -26.84
CA LEU A 25 7.32 -8.00 -26.01
C LEU A 25 6.44 -7.04 -25.21
N ARG A 26 5.38 -6.50 -25.81
CA ARG A 26 4.42 -5.64 -25.09
C ARG A 26 3.72 -6.43 -23.99
N TYR A 27 3.28 -7.66 -24.28
CA TYR A 27 2.65 -8.52 -23.29
C TYR A 27 3.58 -8.82 -22.11
N LYS A 28 4.82 -9.23 -22.39
CA LYS A 28 5.84 -9.46 -21.33
C LYS A 28 6.07 -8.23 -20.47
N ARG A 29 6.30 -7.07 -21.09
CA ARG A 29 6.54 -5.81 -20.36
C ARG A 29 5.36 -5.39 -19.50
N ASN A 30 4.15 -5.59 -20.00
CA ASN A 30 2.93 -5.28 -19.25
C ASN A 30 2.76 -6.25 -18.08
N SER A 31 3.00 -7.55 -18.28
CA SER A 31 3.00 -8.56 -17.22
C SER A 31 4.03 -8.23 -16.13
N ASP A 32 5.25 -7.86 -16.50
CA ASP A 32 6.29 -7.44 -15.54
C ASP A 32 5.86 -6.22 -14.72
N LEU A 33 5.20 -5.24 -15.34
CA LEU A 33 4.67 -4.07 -14.65
C LEU A 33 3.55 -4.45 -13.68
N ALA A 34 2.64 -5.33 -14.09
CA ALA A 34 1.57 -5.82 -13.23
C ALA A 34 2.12 -6.57 -12.01
N VAL A 35 3.10 -7.45 -12.21
CA VAL A 35 3.75 -8.20 -11.13
C VAL A 35 4.45 -7.26 -10.14
N LYS A 36 5.17 -6.25 -10.63
CA LYS A 36 5.82 -5.23 -9.78
C LYS A 36 4.80 -4.45 -8.95
N ALA A 37 3.75 -3.95 -9.58
CA ALA A 37 2.70 -3.20 -8.89
C ALA A 37 1.98 -4.07 -7.85
N LEU A 38 1.66 -5.33 -8.17
CA LEU A 38 1.05 -6.27 -7.24
C LEU A 38 1.97 -6.59 -6.05
N THR A 39 3.26 -6.81 -6.31
CA THR A 39 4.24 -7.12 -5.26
C THR A 39 4.38 -5.95 -4.29
N ALA A 40 4.49 -4.72 -4.81
CA ALA A 40 4.55 -3.53 -3.97
C ALA A 40 3.24 -3.30 -3.20
N ALA A 41 2.07 -3.53 -3.82
CA ALA A 41 0.79 -3.40 -3.14
C ALA A 41 0.62 -4.43 -2.00
N ILE A 42 1.01 -5.69 -2.22
CA ILE A 42 1.01 -6.74 -1.18
C ILE A 42 2.00 -6.39 -0.07
N GLY A 43 3.19 -5.92 -0.41
CA GLY A 43 4.18 -5.45 0.58
C GLY A 43 3.62 -4.31 1.43
N LEU A 44 2.99 -3.33 0.81
CA LEU A 44 2.37 -2.19 1.50
C LEU A 44 1.22 -2.62 2.43
N GLU A 45 0.35 -3.52 1.98
CA GLU A 45 -0.71 -4.12 2.80
C GLU A 45 -0.12 -4.84 4.03
N GLN A 46 0.93 -5.64 3.84
CA GLN A 46 1.60 -6.34 4.93
C GLN A 46 2.23 -5.37 5.93
N SER A 47 2.93 -4.32 5.46
CA SER A 47 3.48 -3.28 6.33
C SER A 47 2.38 -2.57 7.13
N LEU A 48 1.23 -2.28 6.50
CA LEU A 48 0.07 -1.70 7.18
C LEU A 48 -0.49 -2.64 8.25
N LYS A 49 -0.64 -3.94 7.94
CA LYS A 49 -1.09 -4.95 8.90
C LYS A 49 -0.13 -5.11 10.07
N ILE A 50 1.18 -5.06 9.83
CA ILE A 50 2.21 -5.13 10.88
C ILE A 50 2.16 -3.88 11.77
N ALA A 51 2.14 -2.69 11.18
CA ALA A 51 2.08 -1.43 11.93
C ALA A 51 0.81 -1.34 12.79
N ARG A 52 -0.30 -1.89 12.29
CA ARG A 52 -1.60 -1.92 12.94
C ARG A 52 -1.93 -3.21 13.67
N ARG A 53 -0.95 -4.09 13.92
CA ARG A 53 -1.20 -5.34 14.66
C ARG A 53 -1.89 -5.06 16.02
N PRO A 54 -2.65 -6.03 16.57
CA PRO A 54 -3.21 -5.90 17.90
C PRO A 54 -2.18 -5.45 18.94
N THR A 55 -2.62 -4.66 19.90
CA THR A 55 -1.76 -4.10 20.95
C THR A 55 -1.37 -5.20 21.93
N MET A 56 -0.07 -5.36 22.20
CA MET A 56 0.39 -6.35 23.18
C MET A 56 0.46 -5.73 24.58
N GLU A 57 0.21 -6.52 25.64
CA GLU A 57 0.21 -6.02 27.03
C GLU A 57 1.48 -5.26 27.43
N TRP A 58 2.64 -5.66 26.90
CA TRP A 58 3.92 -5.02 27.19
C TRP A 58 4.11 -3.67 26.48
N GLU A 59 3.36 -3.41 25.40
CA GLU A 59 3.34 -2.14 24.68
C GLU A 59 2.46 -1.11 25.37
N ILE A 60 1.48 -1.53 26.17
CA ILE A 60 0.49 -0.65 26.79
C ILE A 60 1.12 0.15 27.93
N ASP A 61 0.79 1.44 27.98
CA ASP A 61 1.09 2.31 29.10
C ASP A 61 -0.03 2.24 30.15
N ARG A 62 0.31 1.68 31.32
CA ARG A 62 -0.62 1.48 32.43
C ARG A 62 -0.98 2.76 33.17
N ALA A 63 -0.34 3.89 32.86
CA ALA A 63 -0.73 5.19 33.39
C ALA A 63 -2.09 5.66 32.86
N PHE A 64 -2.58 5.08 31.76
CA PHE A 64 -3.87 5.42 31.15
C PHE A 64 -4.92 4.38 31.53
N GLU A 65 -5.98 4.81 32.23
CA GLU A 65 -7.03 3.93 32.77
C GLU A 65 -7.74 3.09 31.69
N ARG A 66 -7.77 3.58 30.44
CA ARG A 66 -8.41 2.89 29.31
C ARG A 66 -7.53 1.84 28.62
N GLY A 67 -6.27 1.70 29.01
CA GLY A 67 -5.39 0.60 28.60
C GLY A 67 -5.13 0.48 27.09
N ARG A 68 -5.21 1.58 26.33
CA ARG A 68 -5.04 1.60 24.86
C ARG A 68 -3.91 2.46 24.36
N VAL A 69 -3.41 3.35 25.20
CA VAL A 69 -2.27 4.20 24.85
C VAL A 69 -1.02 3.34 24.94
N LEU A 70 -0.21 3.37 23.88
CA LEU A 70 1.05 2.64 23.86
C LEU A 70 2.17 3.48 24.46
N LYS A 71 3.24 2.80 24.87
CA LYS A 71 4.51 3.42 25.18
C LYS A 71 5.07 4.08 23.92
N LEU A 72 5.83 5.17 24.09
CA LEU A 72 6.37 5.96 22.98
C LEU A 72 7.12 5.09 21.95
N PHE A 73 7.99 4.20 22.43
CA PHE A 73 8.79 3.34 21.56
C PHE A 73 7.91 2.42 20.68
N SER A 74 6.71 2.04 21.13
CA SER A 74 5.81 1.17 20.38
C SER A 74 5.22 1.89 19.16
N TYR A 75 4.84 3.17 19.32
CA TYR A 75 4.43 3.99 18.17
C TYR A 75 5.59 4.21 17.19
N GLU A 76 6.79 4.51 17.70
CA GLU A 76 7.98 4.73 16.87
C GLU A 76 8.37 3.46 16.11
N SER A 77 8.32 2.30 16.75
CA SER A 77 8.60 1.01 16.12
C SER A 77 7.58 0.67 15.03
N ARG A 78 6.29 0.92 15.26
CA ARG A 78 5.23 0.69 14.28
C ARG A 78 5.34 1.66 13.10
N LEU A 79 5.68 2.93 13.35
CA LEU A 79 5.96 3.91 12.29
C LEU A 79 7.16 3.49 11.45
N LYS A 80 8.23 3.00 12.09
CA LYS A 80 9.41 2.50 11.38
C LYS A 80 9.07 1.30 10.51
N ALA A 81 8.31 0.32 11.03
CA ALA A 81 7.87 -0.85 10.26
C ALA A 81 6.99 -0.49 9.05
N LEU A 82 6.32 0.67 9.10
CA LEU A 82 5.52 1.16 7.98
C LEU A 82 6.36 1.89 6.92
N LYS A 83 7.43 2.58 7.33
CA LYS A 83 8.34 3.32 6.45
C LYS A 83 9.43 2.43 5.81
N ASP A 84 9.87 1.39 6.52
CA ASP A 84 10.87 0.43 6.07
C ASP A 84 10.24 -0.98 6.00
N PRO A 85 9.96 -1.53 4.81
CA PRO A 85 10.36 -1.11 3.45
C PRO A 85 9.42 -0.06 2.82
N ASP A 86 9.96 0.81 1.96
CA ASP A 86 9.21 1.89 1.30
C ASP A 86 8.41 1.44 0.06
N HIS A 87 7.54 0.46 0.27
CA HIS A 87 6.62 -0.03 -0.76
C HIS A 87 5.66 1.06 -1.26
N SER A 88 5.42 2.09 -0.44
CA SER A 88 4.58 3.23 -0.82
C SER A 88 5.22 4.04 -1.95
N SER A 89 6.51 4.34 -1.86
CA SER A 89 7.25 5.04 -2.92
C SER A 89 7.40 4.19 -4.17
N GLU A 90 7.69 2.88 -4.01
CA GLU A 90 7.75 1.95 -5.14
C GLU A 90 6.44 1.94 -5.93
N LEU A 91 5.32 1.78 -5.23
CA LEU A 91 4.00 1.74 -5.83
C LEU A 91 3.60 3.10 -6.43
N GLY A 92 3.93 4.20 -5.74
CA GLY A 92 3.72 5.56 -6.22
C GLY A 92 4.48 5.87 -7.50
N ALA A 93 5.71 5.38 -7.65
CA ALA A 93 6.51 5.57 -8.86
C ALA A 93 5.91 4.87 -10.10
N LEU A 94 5.13 3.81 -9.90
CA LEU A 94 4.51 3.03 -10.98
C LEU A 94 3.15 3.59 -11.43
N LEU A 95 2.51 4.47 -10.66
CA LEU A 95 1.13 4.95 -10.88
C LEU A 95 0.85 5.42 -12.31
N ASN A 96 1.70 6.29 -12.86
CA ASN A 96 1.47 6.87 -14.18
C ASN A 96 1.62 5.81 -15.30
N GLN A 97 2.55 4.87 -15.14
CA GLN A 97 2.74 3.78 -16.10
C GLN A 97 1.58 2.78 -16.04
N VAL A 98 1.12 2.45 -14.83
CA VAL A 98 -0.04 1.59 -14.63
C VAL A 98 -1.29 2.22 -15.25
N ALA A 99 -1.53 3.52 -15.00
CA ALA A 99 -2.65 4.25 -15.57
C ALA A 99 -2.63 4.24 -17.11
N ALA A 100 -1.46 4.41 -17.71
CA ALA A 100 -1.31 4.44 -19.16
C ALA A 100 -1.53 3.07 -19.83
N ILE A 101 -1.24 1.97 -19.14
CA ILE A 101 -1.28 0.60 -19.71
C ILE A 101 -2.58 -0.12 -19.36
N PHE A 102 -3.04 -0.02 -18.11
CA PHE A 102 -4.18 -0.77 -17.58
C PHE A 102 -5.43 0.10 -17.38
N GLY A 103 -5.25 1.42 -17.32
CA GLY A 103 -6.34 2.38 -17.24
C GLY A 103 -6.53 3.03 -15.87
N PRO A 104 -7.49 3.97 -15.77
CA PRO A 104 -7.72 4.76 -14.57
C PRO A 104 -8.16 3.94 -13.35
N SER A 105 -8.93 2.87 -13.57
CA SER A 105 -9.41 2.01 -12.48
C SER A 105 -8.29 1.41 -11.63
N HIS A 106 -7.18 0.99 -12.26
CA HIS A 106 -6.02 0.45 -11.55
C HIS A 106 -5.29 1.54 -10.78
N ARG A 107 -5.17 2.74 -11.38
CA ARG A 107 -4.59 3.91 -10.72
C ARG A 107 -5.38 4.29 -9.47
N ASP A 108 -6.70 4.33 -9.56
CA ASP A 108 -7.58 4.73 -8.46
C ASP A 108 -7.54 3.70 -7.33
N ALA A 109 -7.51 2.40 -7.65
CA ALA A 109 -7.35 1.35 -6.66
C ALA A 109 -5.99 1.46 -5.92
N ILE A 110 -4.90 1.69 -6.66
CA ILE A 110 -3.58 1.92 -6.06
C ILE A 110 -3.58 3.18 -5.17
N ASN A 111 -4.19 4.28 -5.64
CA ASN A 111 -4.30 5.51 -4.88
C ASN A 111 -5.07 5.32 -3.58
N ALA A 112 -6.14 4.53 -3.56
CA ALA A 112 -6.90 4.25 -2.34
C ALA A 112 -6.03 3.58 -1.26
N LEU A 113 -5.18 2.62 -1.66
CA LEU A 113 -4.24 1.98 -0.74
C LEU A 113 -3.15 2.95 -0.26
N LEU A 114 -2.60 3.77 -1.16
CA LEU A 114 -1.61 4.81 -0.80
C LEU A 114 -2.19 5.87 0.14
N MET A 115 -3.44 6.30 -0.07
CA MET A 115 -4.13 7.23 0.82
C MET A 115 -4.31 6.63 2.22
N THR A 116 -4.70 5.36 2.28
CA THR A 116 -4.82 4.63 3.56
C THR A 116 -3.47 4.59 4.28
N HIS A 117 -2.38 4.33 3.55
CA HIS A 117 -1.03 4.39 4.10
C HIS A 117 -0.68 5.77 4.66
N THR A 118 -0.94 6.85 3.92
CA THR A 118 -0.71 8.22 4.39
C THR A 118 -1.48 8.52 5.66
N LEU A 119 -2.75 8.12 5.74
CA LEU A 119 -3.58 8.30 6.94
C LEU A 119 -2.98 7.60 8.16
N VAL A 120 -2.51 6.35 8.01
CA VAL A 120 -1.89 5.59 9.09
C VAL A 120 -0.56 6.22 9.53
N ILE A 121 0.29 6.66 8.59
CA ILE A 121 1.52 7.40 8.92
C ILE A 121 1.19 8.66 9.72
N SER A 122 0.28 9.49 9.23
CA SER A 122 -0.08 10.74 9.90
C SER A 122 -0.64 10.49 11.30
N ALA A 123 -1.47 9.46 11.47
CA ALA A 123 -2.01 9.09 12.78
C ALA A 123 -0.91 8.61 13.76
N LEU A 124 0.06 7.82 13.28
CA LEU A 124 1.22 7.38 14.08
C LEU A 124 2.11 8.57 14.47
N GLU A 125 2.42 9.46 13.53
CA GLU A 125 3.22 10.67 13.79
C GLU A 125 2.53 11.60 14.81
N GLN A 126 1.22 11.82 14.67
CA GLN A 126 0.43 12.58 15.63
C GLN A 126 0.42 11.90 17.01
N SER A 127 0.27 10.58 17.07
CA SER A 127 0.31 9.83 18.33
C SER A 127 1.66 9.97 19.05
N ILE A 128 2.77 9.99 18.30
CA ILE A 128 4.12 10.23 18.85
C ILE A 128 4.21 11.65 19.43
N VAL A 129 3.73 12.66 18.71
CA VAL A 129 3.74 14.06 19.18
C VAL A 129 2.92 14.21 20.46
N LEU A 130 1.70 13.65 20.48
CA LEU A 130 0.83 13.67 21.66
C LEU A 130 1.44 12.91 22.84
N ARG A 131 2.04 11.74 22.60
CA ARG A 131 2.66 10.97 23.68
C ARG A 131 3.80 11.76 24.33
N ARG A 132 4.64 12.41 23.53
CA ARG A 132 5.74 13.26 24.00
C ARG A 132 5.23 14.49 24.74
N SER A 133 4.10 15.07 24.34
CA SER A 133 3.53 16.26 25.00
C SER A 133 2.87 15.95 26.35
N ILE A 134 2.46 14.70 26.59
CA ILE A 134 1.95 14.26 27.90
C ILE A 134 3.09 14.15 28.93
N ASP A 135 4.30 13.84 28.48
CA ASP A 135 5.47 13.72 29.34
C ASP A 135 6.12 15.09 29.67
N THR A 136 5.59 16.21 29.17
CA THR A 136 6.14 17.56 29.46
C THR A 136 5.57 18.17 30.74
N PRO A 137 6.29 19.10 31.39
CA PRO A 137 5.82 19.77 32.61
C PRO A 137 4.53 20.58 32.44
N ASN A 138 4.23 21.01 31.21
CA ASN A 138 3.00 21.72 30.84
C ASN A 138 2.31 20.91 29.72
N PRO A 139 1.56 19.85 30.07
CA PRO A 139 0.93 19.00 29.08
C PRO A 139 -0.12 19.80 28.29
N MET A 140 -0.26 19.50 27.00
CA MET A 140 -1.38 20.02 26.21
C MET A 140 -2.68 19.52 26.84
N GLY A 141 -3.60 20.43 27.17
CA GLY A 141 -4.75 20.13 28.03
C GLY A 141 -5.68 19.00 27.56
N ASN A 142 -5.66 18.65 26.27
CA ASN A 142 -6.44 17.57 25.68
C ASN A 142 -5.59 16.43 25.09
N ALA A 143 -4.27 16.39 25.33
CA ALA A 143 -3.41 15.40 24.67
C ALA A 143 -3.74 13.96 25.07
N SER A 144 -4.08 13.73 26.34
CA SER A 144 -4.47 12.41 26.85
C SER A 144 -5.76 11.90 26.18
N GLU A 145 -6.78 12.74 26.04
CA GLU A 145 -8.02 12.36 25.36
C GLU A 145 -7.79 12.13 23.86
N ALA A 146 -6.99 12.99 23.22
CA ALA A 146 -6.68 12.89 21.79
C ALA A 146 -5.89 11.62 21.45
N ILE A 147 -4.88 11.25 22.26
CA ILE A 147 -4.10 10.04 22.02
C ILE A 147 -4.92 8.77 22.27
N GLU A 148 -5.83 8.78 23.24
CA GLU A 148 -6.75 7.66 23.46
C GLU A 148 -7.69 7.46 22.27
N ALA A 149 -8.28 8.54 21.74
CA ALA A 149 -9.15 8.49 20.57
C ALA A 149 -8.41 7.99 19.33
N LEU A 150 -7.20 8.51 19.05
CA LEU A 150 -6.37 8.06 17.93
C LEU A 150 -5.96 6.60 18.07
N SER A 151 -5.54 6.17 19.27
CA SER A 151 -5.15 4.78 19.52
C SER A 151 -6.32 3.82 19.34
N PHE A 152 -7.53 4.26 19.70
CA PHE A 152 -8.75 3.48 19.50
C PHE A 152 -9.07 3.26 18.02
N SER A 153 -8.91 4.29 17.18
CA SER A 153 -9.17 4.16 15.73
C SER A 153 -8.04 3.45 14.99
N LEU A 154 -6.81 3.61 15.47
CA LEU A 154 -5.63 3.14 14.76
C LEU A 154 -5.41 1.64 14.94
N PHE A 155 -5.65 1.11 16.13
CA PHE A 155 -5.37 -0.29 16.45
C PHE A 155 -6.64 -1.12 16.62
N PRO A 156 -6.68 -2.32 16.02
CA PRO A 156 -7.81 -3.23 16.17
C PRO A 156 -7.98 -3.63 17.64
N LYS A 157 -9.23 -3.87 18.03
CA LYS A 157 -9.53 -4.56 19.28
C LYS A 157 -9.42 -6.07 19.04
N ASP A 158 -9.01 -6.83 20.04
CA ASP A 158 -8.99 -8.30 19.95
C ASP A 158 -10.36 -8.91 19.58
N ASN A 159 -11.47 -8.20 19.85
CA ASN A 159 -12.84 -8.69 19.66
C ASN A 159 -13.78 -7.69 18.92
N GLY A 160 -13.25 -6.71 18.18
CA GLY A 160 -14.06 -5.63 17.59
C GLY A 160 -13.89 -5.50 16.08
N GLU A 161 -14.87 -4.87 15.42
CA GLU A 161 -14.80 -4.49 14.01
C GLU A 161 -13.60 -3.56 13.77
N ASP A 162 -12.64 -4.01 12.96
CA ASP A 162 -11.51 -3.20 12.48
C ASP A 162 -11.84 -2.62 11.10
N GLY A 163 -12.66 -1.57 11.07
CA GLY A 163 -13.09 -0.95 9.81
C GLY A 163 -11.94 -0.41 8.96
N LEU A 164 -10.84 0.02 9.58
CA LEU A 164 -9.64 0.44 8.85
C LEU A 164 -8.87 -0.78 8.31
N GLY A 165 -8.87 -1.91 9.03
CA GLY A 165 -8.30 -3.18 8.58
C GLY A 165 -9.05 -3.75 7.39
N GLU A 166 -10.37 -3.78 7.48
CA GLU A 166 -11.25 -4.16 6.37
C GLU A 166 -11.03 -3.24 5.16
N GLY A 167 -10.92 -1.93 5.36
CA GLY A 167 -10.62 -0.98 4.29
C GLY A 167 -9.29 -1.27 3.57
N ILE A 168 -8.25 -1.65 4.32
CA ILE A 168 -6.95 -2.07 3.76
C ILE A 168 -7.10 -3.34 2.91
N GLU A 169 -7.83 -4.34 3.42
CA GLU A 169 -8.04 -5.62 2.73
C GLU A 169 -8.86 -5.44 1.45
N VAL A 170 -9.93 -4.65 1.52
CA VAL A 170 -10.77 -4.32 0.35
C VAL A 170 -9.95 -3.57 -0.71
N ALA A 171 -9.13 -2.60 -0.32
CA ALA A 171 -8.28 -1.87 -1.25
C ALA A 171 -7.23 -2.79 -1.91
N ALA A 172 -6.56 -3.65 -1.13
CA ALA A 172 -5.58 -4.59 -1.65
C ALA A 172 -6.21 -5.64 -2.56
N GLU A 173 -7.35 -6.21 -2.18
CA GLU A 173 -8.08 -7.18 -3.00
C GLU A 173 -8.56 -6.57 -4.31
N ARG A 174 -9.05 -5.33 -4.27
CA ARG A 174 -9.45 -4.62 -5.49
C ARG A 174 -8.30 -4.49 -6.49
N ILE A 175 -7.08 -4.23 -6.01
CA ILE A 175 -5.88 -4.19 -6.86
C ILE A 175 -5.63 -5.59 -7.46
N ARG A 176 -5.69 -6.65 -6.65
CA ARG A 176 -5.49 -8.04 -7.12
C ARG A 176 -6.50 -8.41 -8.21
N GLU A 177 -7.79 -8.18 -7.99
CA GLU A 177 -8.85 -8.47 -8.95
C GLU A 177 -8.62 -7.77 -10.30
N LEU A 178 -8.26 -6.49 -10.26
CA LEU A 178 -8.07 -5.68 -11.46
C LEU A 178 -6.88 -6.17 -12.29
N PHE A 179 -5.77 -6.53 -11.65
CA PHE A 179 -4.62 -7.07 -12.36
C PHE A 179 -4.86 -8.51 -12.84
N GLN A 180 -5.54 -9.36 -12.07
CA GLN A 180 -5.89 -10.72 -12.51
C GLN A 180 -6.78 -10.73 -13.75
N LYS A 181 -7.72 -9.79 -13.88
CA LYS A 181 -8.57 -9.65 -15.08
C LYS A 181 -7.81 -9.11 -16.30
N SER A 182 -6.66 -8.48 -16.09
CA SER A 182 -5.89 -7.78 -17.12
C SER A 182 -4.67 -8.57 -17.62
N MET A 183 -4.40 -9.72 -16.99
CA MET A 183 -3.36 -10.70 -17.35
C MET A 183 -4.02 -11.90 -18.01
#